data_AF-A0A4S3J2C3-F1
#
_entry.id   AF-A0A4S3J2C3-F1
#
_cell.length_a   1.000
_cell.length_b   1.000
_cell.length_c   1.000
_cell.angle_alpha   90.00
_cell.angle_beta   90.00
_cell.angle_gamma   90.00
#
_symmetry.space_group_name_H-M   'P 1'
#
loop_
_entity.id
_entity.type
_entity.pdbx_description
1 polymer ?
#
loop_
_entity_poly.entity_id
_entity_poly.type
_entity_poly.pdbx_seq_one_letter_code
_entity_poly.pdbx_strand_id
1 'polypeptide(L)'
;MPSEGSTIYSQGFNFGSFVLHGVDNRTDQYTCSVTLYEVLAEARNCPTFKLFLNYNALNPEDIGFGKGWAFNLSRYQHRQGRTISLVTGEQYRVYDSASSVSQTKSSKASA
;
A
#
# COMPACT_ATOMS: atom_id res chain seq x y z
N MET A 1 25.16 -38.03 -18.57
CA MET A 1 25.31 -37.42 -17.24
C MET A 1 24.54 -36.10 -17.24
N PRO A 2 23.32 -36.01 -16.68
CA PRO A 2 22.69 -34.71 -16.52
C PRO A 2 23.28 -34.02 -15.28
N SER A 3 23.66 -32.75 -15.45
CA SER A 3 24.12 -31.85 -14.40
C SER A 3 22.99 -31.67 -13.38
N GLU A 4 23.17 -32.17 -12.15
CA GLU A 4 22.30 -31.81 -11.03
C GLU A 4 22.49 -30.32 -10.74
N GLY A 5 21.51 -29.51 -11.15
CA GLY A 5 21.40 -28.13 -10.70
C GLY A 5 21.24 -28.15 -9.19
N SER A 6 22.24 -27.64 -8.46
CA SER A 6 22.19 -27.50 -7.02
C SER A 6 20.97 -26.68 -6.63
N THR A 7 19.95 -27.35 -6.13
CA THR A 7 18.76 -26.68 -5.60
C THR A 7 19.17 -26.10 -4.26
N ILE A 8 19.60 -24.83 -4.26
CA ILE A 8 19.99 -24.12 -3.05
C ILE A 8 18.77 -24.04 -2.13
N TYR A 9 18.76 -24.88 -1.10
CA TYR A 9 17.78 -24.81 -0.03
C TYR A 9 18.20 -23.71 0.95
N SER A 10 17.43 -22.62 1.03
CA SER A 10 17.67 -21.53 1.96
C SER A 10 16.41 -21.17 2.72
N GLN A 11 16.51 -21.13 4.05
CA GLN A 11 15.46 -20.57 4.92
C GLN A 11 15.30 -19.07 4.71
N GLY A 12 16.23 -18.42 4.01
CA GLY A 12 16.09 -17.04 3.54
C GLY A 12 14.97 -16.86 2.53
N PHE A 13 14.28 -17.92 2.06
CA PHE A 13 13.04 -17.81 1.28
C PHE A 13 11.78 -18.07 2.12
N ASN A 14 11.92 -18.38 3.40
CA ASN A 14 10.82 -18.68 4.31
C ASN A 14 10.27 -17.38 4.92
N PHE A 15 9.72 -16.51 4.07
CA PHE A 15 9.20 -15.19 4.42
C PHE A 15 7.72 -15.23 4.86
N GLY A 16 7.25 -16.33 5.46
CA GLY A 16 5.84 -16.46 5.87
C GLY A 16 5.37 -15.34 6.80
N SER A 17 6.26 -14.74 7.59
CA SER A 17 5.96 -13.60 8.47
C SER A 17 5.68 -12.29 7.75
N PHE A 18 6.07 -12.17 6.48
CA PHE A 18 5.91 -10.95 5.69
C PHE A 18 4.57 -10.89 4.97
N VAL A 19 3.80 -11.98 4.97
CA VAL A 19 2.47 -12.05 4.35
C VAL A 19 1.44 -12.32 5.45
N LEU A 20 0.71 -11.28 5.82
CA LEU A 20 -0.41 -11.38 6.76
C LEU A 20 -1.70 -11.40 5.95
N HIS A 21 -2.58 -12.37 6.19
CA HIS A 21 -3.87 -12.41 5.51
C HIS A 21 -4.95 -12.86 6.49
N GLY A 22 -6.19 -12.54 6.16
CA GLY A 22 -7.33 -12.90 6.98
C GLY A 22 -8.64 -12.58 6.29
N VAL A 23 -9.69 -13.22 6.79
CA VAL A 23 -11.06 -12.92 6.41
C VAL A 23 -11.75 -12.29 7.62
N ASP A 24 -12.36 -11.13 7.44
CA ASP A 24 -13.23 -10.58 8.49
C ASP A 24 -14.52 -11.41 8.53
N ASN A 25 -14.71 -12.18 9.61
CA ASN A 25 -15.87 -13.05 9.81
C ASN A 25 -17.22 -12.32 9.74
N ARG A 26 -17.25 -10.98 9.88
CA ARG A 26 -18.50 -10.20 9.84
C ARG A 26 -18.90 -9.79 8.43
N THR A 27 -17.94 -9.67 7.53
CA THR A 27 -18.16 -9.14 6.18
C THR A 27 -17.79 -10.14 5.10
N ASP A 28 -17.17 -11.26 5.49
CA ASP A 28 -16.55 -12.25 4.61
C ASP A 28 -15.51 -11.64 3.65
N GLN A 29 -14.93 -10.50 4.06
CA GLN A 29 -13.98 -9.78 3.25
C GLN A 29 -12.57 -10.29 3.49
N TYR A 30 -11.96 -10.75 2.41
CA TYR A 30 -10.54 -11.10 2.39
C TYR A 30 -9.67 -9.85 2.38
N THR A 31 -8.68 -9.84 3.26
CA THR A 31 -7.61 -8.85 3.33
C THR A 31 -6.27 -9.55 3.32
N CYS A 32 -5.28 -8.92 2.70
CA CYS A 32 -3.91 -9.40 2.66
C CYS A 32 -2.96 -8.22 2.78
N SER A 33 -1.85 -8.38 3.49
CA SER A 33 -0.83 -7.37 3.67
C SER A 33 0.53 -8.03 3.45
N VAL A 34 1.30 -7.47 2.52
CA VAL A 34 2.64 -7.92 2.18
C VAL A 34 3.63 -6.86 2.61
N THR A 35 4.52 -7.21 3.53
CA THR A 35 5.63 -6.36 3.97
C THR A 35 6.71 -6.38 2.90
N LEU A 36 6.93 -5.25 2.24
CA LEU A 36 7.92 -5.11 1.18
C LEU A 36 9.28 -4.66 1.71
N TYR A 37 9.27 -3.84 2.76
CA TYR A 37 10.47 -3.31 3.36
C TYR A 37 10.25 -2.94 4.83
N GLU A 38 11.25 -3.21 5.65
CA GLU A 38 11.28 -2.84 7.06
C GLU A 38 12.68 -2.34 7.41
N VAL A 39 12.76 -1.13 7.95
CA VAL A 39 14.01 -0.58 8.50
C VAL A 39 14.32 -1.30 9.81
N LEU A 40 15.49 -1.94 9.89
CA LEU A 40 15.99 -2.51 11.14
C LEU A 40 16.26 -1.39 12.16
N ALA A 41 15.81 -1.58 13.39
CA ALA A 41 15.83 -0.54 14.43
C ALA A 41 17.24 0.04 14.70
N GLU A 42 18.32 -0.71 14.44
CA GLU A 42 19.70 -0.24 14.63
C GLU A 42 20.30 0.53 13.44
N ALA A 43 19.52 0.81 12.38
CA ALA A 43 20.00 1.58 11.24
C ALA A 43 20.16 3.09 11.60
N ARG A 44 21.30 3.42 12.21
CA ARG A 44 21.91 4.75 12.43
C ARG A 44 20.95 5.94 12.25
N ASN A 45 20.21 6.28 13.31
CA ASN A 45 19.40 7.51 13.42
C ASN A 45 18.26 7.65 12.39
N CYS A 46 17.80 6.56 11.78
CA CYS A 46 16.62 6.57 10.93
C CYS A 46 15.36 6.28 11.76
N PRO A 47 14.26 7.04 11.59
CA PRO A 47 12.98 6.65 12.16
C PRO A 47 12.54 5.30 11.60
N THR A 48 11.91 4.48 12.44
CA THR A 48 11.38 3.19 12.01
C THR A 48 10.35 3.40 10.91
N PHE A 49 10.59 2.78 9.74
CA PHE A 49 9.70 2.84 8.60
C PHE A 49 9.44 1.44 8.07
N LYS A 50 8.19 1.15 7.77
CA LYS A 50 7.75 -0.11 7.17
C LYS A 50 6.87 0.18 5.96
N LEU A 51 7.21 -0.43 4.83
CA LEU A 51 6.44 -0.35 3.60
C LEU A 51 5.60 -1.62 3.46
N PHE A 52 4.29 -1.45 3.38
CA PHE A 52 3.33 -2.52 3.19
C PHE A 52 2.55 -2.31 1.90
N LEU A 53 2.27 -3.42 1.23
CA LEU A 53 1.33 -3.52 0.13
C LEU A 53 0.09 -4.24 0.65
N ASN A 54 -1.02 -3.52 0.79
CA ASN A 54 -2.26 -4.00 1.37
C ASN A 54 -3.30 -4.23 0.29
N TYR A 55 -3.96 -5.38 0.33
CA TYR A 55 -5.11 -5.72 -0.47
C TYR A 55 -6.39 -5.52 0.33
N ASN A 56 -7.33 -4.79 -0.27
CA ASN A 56 -8.71 -4.69 0.20
C ASN A 56 -9.64 -4.86 -1.01
N ALA A 57 -10.54 -5.85 -0.94
CA ALA A 57 -11.51 -6.14 -1.99
C ALA A 57 -12.48 -4.96 -2.28
N LEU A 58 -12.69 -4.08 -1.31
CA LEU A 58 -13.53 -2.88 -1.48
C LEU A 58 -12.83 -1.73 -2.19
N ASN A 59 -11.51 -1.79 -2.37
CA ASN A 59 -10.77 -0.76 -3.06
C ASN A 59 -10.81 -1.04 -4.58
N PRO A 60 -11.53 -0.23 -5.39
CA PRO A 60 -11.62 -0.46 -6.82
C PRO A 60 -10.39 0.03 -7.59
N GLU A 61 -9.50 0.77 -6.93
CA GLU A 61 -8.34 1.40 -7.56
C GLU A 61 -7.31 0.36 -7.97
N ASP A 62 -6.77 0.55 -9.18
CA ASP A 62 -5.61 -0.19 -9.67
C ASP A 62 -4.40 0.74 -9.72
N ILE A 63 -3.35 0.32 -9.02
CA ILE A 63 -2.14 1.10 -8.84
C ILE A 63 -0.96 0.58 -9.66
N GLY A 64 -1.20 -0.40 -10.53
CA GLY A 64 -0.19 -1.13 -11.30
C GLY A 64 0.17 -2.50 -10.73
N PHE A 65 -0.37 -2.86 -9.56
CA PHE A 65 -0.24 -4.18 -8.93
C PHE A 65 -1.55 -4.98 -8.99
N GLY A 66 -2.56 -4.47 -9.71
CA GLY A 66 -3.91 -4.99 -9.76
C GLY A 66 -4.88 -4.20 -8.87
N LYS A 67 -6.17 -4.45 -9.07
CA LYS A 67 -7.24 -3.82 -8.29
C LYS A 67 -7.18 -4.24 -6.82
N GLY A 68 -7.52 -3.33 -5.92
CA GLY A 68 -7.59 -3.61 -4.49
C GLY A 68 -6.27 -3.38 -3.75
N TRP A 69 -5.15 -3.29 -4.46
CA TRP A 69 -3.84 -3.11 -3.87
C TRP A 69 -3.53 -1.63 -3.60
N ALA A 70 -2.98 -1.35 -2.42
CA ALA A 70 -2.60 -0.01 -2.00
C ALA A 70 -1.35 -0.04 -1.10
N PHE A 71 -0.50 0.98 -1.24
CA PHE A 71 0.61 1.22 -0.29
C PHE A 71 0.12 1.96 0.95
N ASN A 72 0.80 1.79 2.07
CA ASN A 72 0.62 2.62 3.27
C ASN A 72 1.28 4.02 3.16
N LEU A 73 1.15 4.66 1.99
CA LEU A 73 1.75 5.94 1.67
C LEU A 73 0.70 6.92 1.16
N SER A 74 0.94 8.20 1.42
CA SER A 74 0.19 9.27 0.77
C SER A 74 0.46 9.26 -0.74
N ARG A 75 -0.58 9.50 -1.54
CA ARG A 75 -0.55 9.39 -3.00
C ARG A 75 -1.22 10.57 -3.66
N TYR A 76 -0.67 10.97 -4.80
CA TYR A 76 -1.32 11.89 -5.72
C TYR A 76 -1.73 11.19 -7.02
N GLN A 77 -3.00 11.33 -7.38
CA GLN A 77 -3.58 10.80 -8.62
C GLN A 77 -3.80 11.94 -9.61
N HIS A 78 -2.81 12.20 -10.46
CA HIS A 78 -2.89 13.28 -11.45
C HIS A 78 -3.88 12.96 -12.59
N ARG A 79 -3.98 11.69 -13.00
CA ARG A 79 -4.80 11.28 -14.16
C ARG A 79 -6.30 11.23 -13.88
N GLN A 80 -6.69 11.00 -12.62
CA GLN A 80 -8.08 10.84 -12.22
C GLN A 80 -8.45 11.93 -11.21
N GLY A 81 -8.93 13.06 -11.70
CA GLY A 81 -9.52 14.11 -10.87
C GLY A 81 -8.55 14.97 -10.04
N ARG A 82 -7.23 14.75 -10.17
CA ARG A 82 -6.16 15.49 -9.45
C ARG A 82 -6.36 15.42 -7.94
N THR A 83 -6.36 14.21 -7.40
CA THR A 83 -6.71 13.99 -6.00
C THR A 83 -5.51 13.52 -5.19
N ILE A 84 -5.32 14.05 -3.99
CA ILE A 84 -4.33 13.60 -3.01
C ILE A 84 -5.07 12.76 -1.96
N SER A 85 -4.60 11.54 -1.74
CA SER A 85 -5.05 10.68 -0.64
C SER A 85 -3.91 10.56 0.35
N LEU A 86 -4.11 11.00 1.59
CA LEU A 86 -3.12 10.93 2.66
C LEU A 86 -3.22 9.60 3.40
N VAL A 87 -2.10 9.16 3.98
CA VAL A 87 -2.06 7.98 4.85
C VAL A 87 -2.97 8.11 6.09
N THR A 88 -3.32 9.34 6.49
CA THR A 88 -4.30 9.63 7.55
C THR A 88 -5.75 9.29 7.16
N GLY A 89 -5.99 8.90 5.90
CA GLY A 89 -7.32 8.64 5.36
C GLY A 89 -8.01 9.87 4.77
N GLU A 90 -7.37 11.04 4.83
CA GLU A 90 -7.92 12.26 4.26
C GLU A 90 -7.73 12.31 2.73
N GLN A 91 -8.71 12.86 2.04
CA GLN A 91 -8.69 13.01 0.59
C GLN A 91 -8.95 14.47 0.20
N TYR A 92 -8.09 15.00 -0.66
CA TYR A 92 -8.09 16.39 -1.10
C TYR A 92 -8.11 16.48 -2.61
N ARG A 93 -8.95 17.35 -3.16
CA ARG A 93 -8.93 17.64 -4.59
C ARG A 93 -8.07 18.86 -4.86
N VAL A 94 -7.19 18.74 -5.84
CA VAL A 94 -6.26 19.78 -6.26
C VAL A 94 -6.86 20.56 -7.41
N TYR A 95 -6.99 21.87 -7.21
CA TYR A 95 -7.38 22.80 -8.25
C TYR A 95 -6.16 23.61 -8.67
N ASP A 96 -5.91 23.63 -9.97
CA ASP A 96 -4.82 24.37 -10.58
C ASP A 96 -5.43 25.66 -11.16
N SER A 97 -5.17 26.79 -10.49
CA SER A 97 -5.42 28.12 -11.04
C SER A 97 -4.07 28.67 -11.49
N ALA A 98 -4.01 29.36 -12.63
CA ALA A 98 -2.79 29.76 -13.34
C ALA A 98 -1.74 30.57 -12.53
N SER A 99 -1.98 30.82 -11.24
CA SER A 99 -1.08 31.51 -10.30
C SER A 99 -1.03 30.88 -8.89
N SER A 100 -1.79 29.84 -8.56
CA SER A 100 -1.68 29.14 -7.26
C SER A 100 -2.35 27.75 -7.25
N VAL A 101 -1.71 26.81 -6.55
CA VAL A 101 -2.27 25.48 -6.27
C VAL A 101 -3.05 25.53 -4.95
N SER A 102 -4.35 25.22 -4.99
CA SER A 102 -5.20 25.18 -3.79
C SER A 102 -5.79 23.78 -3.58
N GLN A 103 -5.97 23.39 -2.32
CA GLN A 103 -6.55 22.10 -1.92
C GLN A 103 -7.86 22.32 -1.19
N THR A 104 -8.91 21.59 -1.58
CA THR A 104 -10.19 21.59 -0.86
C THR A 104 -10.45 20.19 -0.28
N LYS A 105 -10.77 20.13 1.01
CA LYS A 105 -11.11 18.90 1.74
C LYS A 105 -12.52 18.45 1.34
N SER A 106 -12.67 17.23 0.83
CA SER A 106 -14.00 16.63 0.64
C SER A 106 -14.36 15.82 1.87
N SER A 107 -15.29 16.30 2.71
CA SER A 107 -15.94 15.45 3.70
C SER A 107 -17.14 14.74 3.05
N LYS A 108 -17.19 13.41 3.14
CA LYS A 108 -18.45 12.68 2.96
C LYS A 108 -19.22 12.79 4.28
N ALA A 109 -20.31 13.56 4.27
CA ALA A 109 -21.33 13.44 5.29
C ALA A 109 -22.10 12.13 5.03
N SER A 110 -21.95 11.15 5.92
CA SER A 110 -22.87 10.01 5.96
C SER A 110 -24.20 10.52 6.54
N ALA A 111 -25.26 10.35 5.75
CA ALA A 111 -26.64 10.47 6.16
C ALA A 111 -27.09 9.22 6.94
#